data_AF-A0A7W2LVP2-F1
#
_entry.id   AF-A0A7W2LVP2-F1
#
_cell.length_a   1.000
_cell.length_b   1.000
_cell.length_c   1.000
_cell.angle_alpha   90.00
_cell.angle_beta   90.00
_cell.angle_gamma   90.00
#
_symmetry.space_group_name_H-M   'P 1'
#
loop_
_entity.id
_entity.type
_entity.pdbx_description
1 polymer ?
#
loop_
_entity_poly.entity_id
_entity_poly.type
_entity_poly.pdbx_seq_one_letter_code
_entity_poly.pdbx_strand_id
1 'polypeptide(L)'
;MSAEDRLCFEAALLKELKIVASKFDGVVAAKNKLKFKYNKGSVAELFFDHIARVDSYVLAGFVSGGELFECASKFTPPYRSNLFNEGCFSFISSGEQSKRFSGDFGGAIKTPAPALVEEVCSHIRLALEEFYVPKMLAAIVPTDRIIGDVVSSPDEYSYPAVLLHCAVKFCGVAVNEVAIKEAMTSKKIIKDKAYDSSLLEGFC
;
A
#
# COMPACT_ATOMS: atom_id res chain seq x y z
N MET A 1 26.43 -12.91 -6.47
CA MET A 1 26.42 -11.60 -7.14
C MET A 1 27.35 -10.68 -6.38
N SER A 2 28.00 -9.72 -7.05
CA SER A 2 29.00 -8.88 -6.38
C SER A 2 28.32 -7.72 -5.62
N ALA A 3 29.02 -7.16 -4.63
CA ALA A 3 28.56 -5.93 -3.96
C ALA A 3 28.47 -4.74 -4.95
N GLU A 4 29.24 -4.79 -6.04
CA GLU A 4 29.27 -3.79 -7.10
C GLU A 4 28.00 -3.82 -7.95
N ASP A 5 27.50 -5.01 -8.31
CA ASP A 5 26.23 -5.17 -9.04
C ASP A 5 25.07 -4.55 -8.25
N ARG A 6 25.07 -4.76 -6.93
CA ARG A 6 24.07 -4.18 -6.03
C ARG A 6 24.14 -2.66 -6.01
N LEU A 7 25.33 -2.09 -5.88
CA LEU A 7 25.50 -0.64 -5.86
C LEU A 7 25.09 -0.01 -7.20
N CYS A 8 25.41 -0.68 -8.31
CA CYS A 8 24.97 -0.27 -9.65
C CYS A 8 23.44 -0.23 -9.74
N PHE A 9 22.78 -1.31 -9.31
CA PHE A 9 21.32 -1.39 -9.27
C PHE A 9 20.68 -0.33 -8.36
N GLU A 10 21.12 -0.20 -7.10
CA GLU A 10 20.56 0.78 -6.16
C GLU A 10 20.72 2.24 -6.65
N ALA A 11 21.83 2.54 -7.32
CA ALA A 11 22.07 3.85 -7.91
C ALA A 11 21.12 4.15 -9.09
N ALA A 12 20.89 3.16 -9.96
CA ALA A 12 19.92 3.27 -11.04
C ALA A 12 18.49 3.37 -10.51
N LEU A 13 18.13 2.54 -9.54
CA LEU A 13 16.82 2.56 -8.87
C LEU A 13 16.54 3.94 -8.27
N LEU A 14 17.50 4.55 -7.57
CA LEU A 14 17.33 5.89 -7.01
C LEU A 14 17.02 6.95 -8.09
N LYS A 15 17.57 6.83 -9.30
CA LYS A 15 17.24 7.75 -10.41
C LYS A 15 15.77 7.59 -10.80
N GLU A 16 15.30 6.36 -10.98
CA GLU A 16 13.89 6.10 -11.30
C GLU A 16 12.96 6.53 -10.16
N LEU A 17 13.32 6.29 -8.90
CA LEU A 17 12.52 6.75 -7.76
C LEU A 17 12.35 8.27 -7.74
N LYS A 18 13.37 9.03 -8.14
CA LYS A 18 13.25 10.50 -8.27
C LYS A 18 12.29 10.89 -9.40
N ILE A 19 12.27 10.15 -10.50
CA ILE A 19 11.31 10.35 -11.59
C ILE A 19 9.89 10.08 -11.08
N VAL A 20 9.67 8.95 -10.40
CA VAL A 20 8.37 8.63 -9.78
C VAL A 20 7.95 9.74 -8.83
N ALA A 21 8.80 10.11 -7.89
CA ALA A 21 8.49 11.14 -6.88
C ALA A 21 8.11 12.49 -7.52
N SER A 22 8.73 12.86 -8.64
CA SER A 22 8.41 14.13 -9.34
C SER A 22 7.01 14.17 -9.96
N LYS A 23 6.35 13.03 -10.13
CA LYS A 23 4.99 12.92 -10.72
C LYS A 23 3.88 12.99 -9.68
N PHE A 24 4.19 12.86 -8.39
CA PHE A 24 3.19 12.75 -7.34
C PHE A 24 3.46 13.76 -6.23
N ASP A 25 2.47 14.60 -5.95
CA ASP A 25 2.56 15.60 -4.89
C ASP A 25 2.78 14.95 -3.52
N GLY A 26 3.68 15.54 -2.74
CA GLY A 26 4.02 15.05 -1.41
C GLY A 26 4.92 13.80 -1.40
N VAL A 27 5.33 13.27 -2.55
CA VAL A 27 6.23 12.11 -2.62
C VAL A 27 7.69 12.56 -2.71
N VAL A 28 8.57 11.95 -1.92
CA VAL A 28 10.01 12.25 -1.88
C VAL A 28 10.82 10.97 -2.00
N ALA A 29 11.73 10.94 -2.96
CA ALA A 29 12.65 9.81 -3.14
C ALA A 29 13.85 9.90 -2.20
N ALA A 30 14.23 8.74 -1.63
CA ALA A 30 15.48 8.53 -0.93
C ALA A 30 16.05 7.16 -1.32
N LYS A 31 17.24 6.81 -0.81
CA LYS A 31 17.87 5.53 -1.12
C LYS A 31 16.91 4.37 -0.77
N ASN A 32 16.58 3.56 -1.78
CA ASN A 32 15.71 2.39 -1.67
C ASN A 32 14.32 2.67 -1.08
N LYS A 33 13.79 3.90 -1.16
CA LYS A 33 12.46 4.22 -0.64
C LYS A 33 11.83 5.47 -1.23
N LEU A 34 10.51 5.54 -1.17
CA LEU A 34 9.69 6.73 -1.31
C LEU A 34 9.08 7.08 0.05
N LYS A 35 9.13 8.35 0.42
CA LYS A 35 8.43 8.90 1.60
C LYS A 35 7.24 9.72 1.13
N PHE A 36 6.14 9.59 1.84
CA PHE A 36 4.92 10.33 1.55
C PHE A 36 4.71 11.36 2.64
N LYS A 37 4.53 12.62 2.24
CA LYS A 37 4.31 13.75 3.12
C LYS A 37 2.89 14.28 2.95
N TYR A 38 2.26 14.55 4.08
CA TYR A 38 0.95 15.18 4.16
C TYR A 38 0.97 16.17 5.32
N ASN A 39 0.42 17.38 5.12
CA ASN A 39 0.44 18.47 6.11
C ASN A 39 1.82 18.70 6.77
N LYS A 40 2.89 18.68 5.96
CA LYS A 40 4.30 18.84 6.37
C LYS A 40 4.90 17.71 7.22
N GLY A 41 4.13 16.68 7.57
CA GLY A 41 4.59 15.48 8.27
C GLY A 41 4.87 14.31 7.32
N SER A 42 5.75 13.39 7.71
CA SER A 42 5.90 12.09 7.03
C SER A 42 4.80 11.15 7.52
N VAL A 43 3.98 10.64 6.61
CA VAL A 43 2.79 9.84 6.95
C VAL A 43 2.82 8.43 6.40
N ALA A 44 3.71 8.15 5.44
CA ALA A 44 3.87 6.81 4.89
C ALA A 44 5.29 6.61 4.33
N GLU A 45 5.71 5.34 4.27
CA GLU A 45 6.91 4.94 3.53
C GLU A 45 6.60 3.75 2.62
N LEU A 46 7.20 3.76 1.45
CA LEU A 46 7.31 2.62 0.54
C LEU A 46 8.79 2.33 0.37
N PHE A 47 9.26 1.13 0.67
CA PHE A 47 10.68 0.82 0.70
C PHE A 47 11.00 -0.54 0.10
N PHE A 48 12.22 -0.64 -0.41
CA PHE A 48 12.80 -1.82 -1.00
C PHE A 48 13.74 -2.44 0.03
N ASP A 49 13.41 -3.64 0.50
CA ASP A 49 14.23 -4.36 1.46
C ASP A 49 15.03 -5.48 0.78
N HIS A 50 16.33 -5.52 0.99
CA HIS A 50 17.23 -6.51 0.39
C HIS A 50 17.38 -7.71 1.32
N ILE A 51 16.82 -8.84 0.91
CA ILE A 51 16.95 -10.10 1.63
C ILE A 51 18.26 -10.77 1.20
N ALA A 52 19.35 -10.43 1.88
CA ALA A 52 20.71 -10.86 1.52
C ALA A 52 20.88 -12.38 1.32
N ARG A 53 20.12 -13.21 2.04
CA ARG A 53 20.21 -14.68 1.94
C ARG A 53 19.77 -15.23 0.58
N VAL A 54 18.81 -14.56 -0.08
CA VAL A 54 18.27 -14.97 -1.39
C VAL A 54 18.63 -13.97 -2.49
N ASP A 55 19.34 -12.91 -2.13
CA ASP A 55 19.80 -11.84 -3.01
C ASP A 55 18.67 -11.21 -3.84
N SER A 56 17.57 -10.93 -3.15
CA SER A 56 16.35 -10.38 -3.75
C SER A 56 15.83 -9.20 -2.93
N TYR A 57 15.15 -8.30 -3.64
CA TYR A 57 14.42 -7.18 -3.09
C TYR A 57 12.95 -7.51 -2.98
N VAL A 58 12.34 -7.15 -1.86
CA VAL A 58 10.89 -7.08 -1.71
C VAL A 58 10.46 -5.62 -1.59
N LEU A 59 9.28 -5.30 -2.07
CA LEU A 59 8.65 -4.00 -1.88
C LEU A 59 7.70 -4.10 -0.69
N ALA A 60 7.83 -3.18 0.25
CA ALA A 60 6.91 -3.07 1.37
C ALA A 60 6.45 -1.63 1.52
N GLY A 61 5.24 -1.45 2.02
CA GLY A 61 4.68 -0.14 2.30
C GLY A 61 3.89 -0.13 3.59
N PHE A 62 3.82 1.02 4.23
CA PHE A 62 2.87 1.27 5.31
C PHE A 62 2.47 2.74 5.37
N VAL A 63 1.24 2.98 5.81
CA VAL A 63 0.66 4.30 6.06
C VAL A 63 0.26 4.40 7.52
N SER A 64 0.77 5.42 8.20
CA SER A 64 0.59 5.66 9.63
C SER A 64 0.15 7.11 9.92
N GLY A 65 -0.49 7.76 8.95
CA GLY A 65 -0.98 9.13 9.04
C GLY A 65 -1.87 9.48 7.85
N GLY A 66 -2.41 10.70 7.82
CA GLY A 66 -3.35 11.13 6.79
C GLY A 66 -4.82 10.99 7.22
N GLU A 67 -5.72 11.45 6.38
CA GLU A 67 -7.15 11.57 6.67
C GLU A 67 -7.82 10.24 7.01
N LEU A 68 -7.46 9.17 6.27
CA LEU A 68 -8.00 7.84 6.52
C LEU A 68 -7.57 7.31 7.89
N PHE A 69 -6.29 7.44 8.21
CA PHE A 69 -5.73 7.05 9.49
C PHE A 69 -6.36 7.84 10.65
N GLU A 70 -6.42 9.16 10.52
CA GLU A 70 -7.02 10.04 11.52
C GLU A 70 -8.51 9.75 11.74
N CYS A 71 -9.26 9.45 10.68
CA CYS A 71 -10.64 9.01 10.82
C CYS A 71 -10.74 7.67 11.57
N ALA A 72 -9.97 6.66 11.16
CA ALA A 72 -10.01 5.33 11.77
C ALA A 72 -9.56 5.34 13.23
N SER A 73 -8.65 6.23 13.62
CA SER A 73 -8.15 6.38 14.99
C SER A 73 -9.23 6.79 16.02
N LYS A 74 -10.39 7.28 15.55
CA LYS A 74 -11.54 7.65 16.40
C LYS A 74 -12.40 6.47 16.81
N PHE A 75 -12.09 5.28 16.29
CA PHE A 75 -12.84 4.06 16.53
C PHE A 75 -12.04 3.11 17.44
N THR A 76 -12.74 2.30 18.21
CA THR A 76 -12.14 1.28 19.08
C THR A 76 -12.80 -0.07 18.83
N PRO A 77 -12.41 -0.78 17.75
CA PRO A 77 -13.00 -2.08 17.43
C PRO A 77 -12.76 -3.10 18.55
N PRO A 78 -13.72 -3.99 18.84
CA PRO A 78 -13.61 -4.98 19.92
C PRO A 78 -12.73 -6.19 19.53
N TYR A 79 -11.83 -6.02 18.57
CA TYR A 79 -10.96 -7.07 18.04
C TYR A 79 -9.60 -6.50 17.64
N ARG A 80 -8.62 -7.37 17.45
CA ARG A 80 -7.26 -6.96 17.09
C ARG A 80 -7.15 -6.53 15.62
N SER A 81 -6.28 -5.54 15.38
CA SER A 81 -5.82 -5.14 14.05
C SER A 81 -5.31 -6.34 13.23
N ASN A 82 -5.52 -6.31 11.91
CA ASN A 82 -4.81 -7.23 10.98
C ASN A 82 -3.31 -6.94 10.92
N LEU A 83 -2.91 -5.71 11.21
CA LEU A 83 -1.54 -5.25 11.07
C LEU A 83 -0.76 -5.43 12.37
N PHE A 84 0.51 -5.78 12.25
CA PHE A 84 1.48 -5.87 13.35
C PHE A 84 2.15 -4.52 13.66
N ASN A 85 1.66 -3.44 13.07
CA ASN A 85 2.12 -2.07 13.28
C ASN A 85 0.92 -1.16 13.57
N GLU A 86 1.20 0.10 13.95
CA GLU A 86 0.17 1.10 14.27
C GLU A 86 -0.42 1.78 13.03
N GLY A 87 -0.16 1.28 11.81
CA GLY A 87 -0.67 1.87 10.58
C GLY A 87 -2.14 1.56 10.29
N CYS A 88 -2.71 2.26 9.32
CA CYS A 88 -4.01 1.90 8.74
C CYS A 88 -3.89 0.94 7.55
N PHE A 89 -2.75 0.97 6.85
CA PHE A 89 -2.47 0.17 5.67
C PHE A 89 -1.01 -0.32 5.72
N SER A 90 -0.78 -1.59 5.37
CA SER A 90 0.56 -2.13 5.19
C SER A 90 0.55 -3.38 4.30
N PHE A 91 1.59 -3.52 3.47
CA PHE A 91 1.74 -4.67 2.58
C PHE A 91 3.21 -5.04 2.39
N ILE A 92 3.42 -6.25 1.86
CA ILE A 92 4.71 -6.73 1.36
C ILE A 92 4.48 -7.53 0.08
N SER A 93 5.24 -7.25 -0.97
CA SER A 93 5.06 -7.80 -2.31
C SER A 93 5.17 -9.33 -2.39
N SER A 94 5.94 -9.95 -1.48
CA SER A 94 6.04 -11.41 -1.37
C SER A 94 4.70 -12.05 -0.97
N GLY A 95 3.88 -11.35 -0.19
CA GLY A 95 2.55 -11.79 0.25
C GLY A 95 1.43 -11.45 -0.73
N GLU A 96 1.64 -10.52 -1.66
CA GLU A 96 0.60 -10.08 -2.60
C GLU A 96 0.27 -11.17 -3.63
N GLN A 97 -1.01 -11.34 -3.94
CA GLN A 97 -1.45 -12.33 -4.96
C GLN A 97 -1.17 -11.85 -6.39
N SER A 98 -1.26 -10.55 -6.65
CA SER A 98 -1.14 -9.98 -7.99
C SER A 98 0.27 -10.05 -8.58
N LYS A 99 1.29 -10.22 -7.72
CA LYS A 99 2.72 -10.30 -8.07
C LYS A 99 3.21 -9.18 -9.01
N ARG A 100 2.53 -8.03 -9.03
CA ARG A 100 2.83 -6.89 -9.92
C ARG A 100 4.26 -6.39 -9.76
N PHE A 101 4.79 -6.42 -8.54
CA PHE A 101 6.16 -5.99 -8.27
C PHE A 101 7.20 -6.83 -9.03
N SER A 102 7.20 -8.15 -8.89
CA SER A 102 8.25 -8.99 -9.49
C SER A 102 7.89 -9.60 -10.84
N GLY A 103 6.61 -9.68 -11.19
CA GLY A 103 6.14 -10.46 -12.34
C GLY A 103 6.25 -11.97 -12.15
N ASP A 104 6.62 -12.44 -10.95
CA ASP A 104 6.83 -13.86 -10.64
C ASP A 104 6.16 -14.29 -9.34
N PHE A 105 6.05 -15.61 -9.10
CA PHE A 105 5.42 -16.16 -7.91
C PHE A 105 6.11 -15.75 -6.59
N GLY A 106 7.39 -15.36 -6.63
CA GLY A 106 8.17 -15.00 -5.45
C GLY A 106 7.82 -13.63 -4.89
N GLY A 107 7.23 -12.74 -5.69
CA GLY A 107 6.94 -11.37 -5.27
C GLY A 107 8.20 -10.57 -4.93
N ALA A 108 9.36 -10.99 -5.42
CA ALA A 108 10.66 -10.40 -5.12
C ALA A 108 11.51 -10.30 -6.40
N ILE A 109 12.26 -9.21 -6.54
CA ILE A 109 13.16 -8.99 -7.69
C ILE A 109 14.58 -9.35 -7.26
N LYS A 110 15.22 -10.31 -7.92
CA LYS A 110 16.65 -10.59 -7.69
C LYS A 110 17.48 -9.37 -8.08
N THR A 111 18.61 -9.13 -7.40
CA THR A 111 19.54 -8.10 -7.88
C THR A 111 19.88 -8.41 -9.35
N PRO A 112 19.69 -7.46 -10.28
CA PRO A 112 19.92 -7.72 -11.69
C PRO A 112 21.42 -7.73 -12.00
N ALA A 113 21.81 -8.48 -13.04
CA ALA A 113 23.11 -8.30 -13.67
C ALA A 113 23.20 -6.89 -14.28
N PRO A 114 24.39 -6.27 -14.41
CA PRO A 114 24.54 -4.90 -14.93
C PRO A 114 23.81 -4.63 -16.25
N ALA A 115 23.81 -5.61 -17.17
CA ALA A 115 23.14 -5.49 -18.47
C ALA A 115 21.60 -5.42 -18.40
N LEU A 116 20.99 -5.83 -17.28
CA LEU A 116 19.54 -5.85 -17.07
C LEU A 116 19.06 -4.76 -16.10
N VAL A 117 19.97 -3.96 -15.54
CA VAL A 117 19.64 -2.95 -14.52
C VAL A 117 18.59 -1.96 -15.02
N GLU A 118 18.75 -1.45 -16.25
CA GLU A 118 17.84 -0.46 -16.82
C GLU A 118 16.43 -1.03 -17.04
N GLU A 119 16.34 -2.24 -17.59
CA GLU A 119 15.08 -2.94 -17.82
C GLU A 119 14.32 -3.16 -16.50
N VAL A 120 15.00 -3.70 -15.50
CA VAL A 120 14.41 -3.98 -14.18
C VAL A 120 14.00 -2.69 -13.48
N CYS A 121 14.80 -1.63 -13.54
CA CYS A 121 14.44 -0.33 -12.95
C CYS A 121 13.23 0.30 -13.66
N SER A 122 13.13 0.16 -14.99
CA SER A 122 11.98 0.63 -15.77
C SER A 122 10.69 -0.11 -15.39
N HIS A 123 10.76 -1.45 -15.23
CA HIS A 123 9.65 -2.25 -14.73
C HIS A 123 9.20 -1.80 -13.34
N ILE A 124 10.15 -1.64 -12.41
CA ILE A 124 9.87 -1.14 -11.06
C ILE A 124 9.17 0.22 -11.13
N ARG A 125 9.68 1.15 -11.94
CA ARG A 125 9.04 2.46 -12.12
C ARG A 125 7.58 2.33 -12.54
N LEU A 126 7.29 1.54 -13.58
CA LEU A 126 5.93 1.38 -14.07
C LEU A 126 5.01 0.79 -12.99
N ALA A 127 5.46 -0.26 -12.30
CA ALA A 127 4.69 -0.86 -11.20
C ALA A 127 4.41 0.15 -10.06
N LEU A 128 5.39 1.00 -9.75
CA LEU A 128 5.23 2.07 -8.76
C LEU A 128 4.22 3.12 -9.20
N GLU A 129 4.34 3.65 -10.42
CA GLU A 129 3.51 4.73 -10.93
C GLU A 129 2.06 4.29 -11.16
N GLU A 130 1.85 3.10 -11.69
CA GLU A 130 0.52 2.62 -12.05
C GLU A 130 -0.26 2.07 -10.85
N PHE A 131 0.45 1.45 -9.90
CA PHE A 131 -0.20 0.70 -8.83
C PHE A 131 0.18 1.15 -7.43
N TYR A 132 1.46 1.03 -7.03
CA TYR A 132 1.83 1.13 -5.61
C TYR A 132 1.74 2.56 -5.06
N VAL A 133 2.20 3.56 -5.81
CA VAL A 133 2.14 4.97 -5.37
C VAL A 133 0.68 5.45 -5.29
N PRO A 134 -0.18 5.25 -6.32
CA PRO A 134 -1.61 5.56 -6.20
C PRO A 134 -2.31 4.85 -5.04
N LYS A 135 -1.98 3.57 -4.77
CA LYS A 135 -2.54 2.81 -3.65
C LYS A 135 -2.15 3.44 -2.30
N MET A 136 -0.88 3.80 -2.13
CA MET A 136 -0.39 4.50 -0.93
C MET A 136 -1.10 5.85 -0.74
N LEU A 137 -1.26 6.63 -1.82
CA LEU A 137 -1.92 7.93 -1.77
C LEU A 137 -3.40 7.81 -1.39
N ALA A 138 -4.12 6.85 -1.96
CA ALA A 138 -5.51 6.59 -1.62
C ALA A 138 -5.71 6.17 -0.15
N ALA A 139 -4.71 5.52 0.45
CA ALA A 139 -4.71 5.18 1.87
C ALA A 139 -4.32 6.36 2.79
N ILE A 140 -3.78 7.47 2.25
CA ILE A 140 -3.49 8.70 2.99
C ILE A 140 -4.69 9.66 2.87
N VAL A 141 -5.06 10.01 1.63
CA VAL A 141 -6.21 10.87 1.30
C VAL A 141 -7.21 10.00 0.51
N PRO A 142 -8.33 9.60 1.14
CA PRO A 142 -9.32 8.72 0.51
C PRO A 142 -9.81 9.22 -0.84
N THR A 143 -9.79 8.31 -1.82
CA THR A 143 -10.45 8.44 -3.13
C THR A 143 -11.31 7.20 -3.35
N ASP A 144 -12.23 7.19 -4.32
CA ASP A 144 -13.11 6.03 -4.58
C ASP A 144 -12.35 4.70 -4.68
N ARG A 145 -11.10 4.74 -5.16
CA ARG A 145 -10.19 3.60 -5.23
C ARG A 145 -10.04 2.86 -3.90
N ILE A 146 -9.97 3.57 -2.76
CA ILE A 146 -9.66 2.94 -1.47
C ILE A 146 -10.69 1.89 -1.07
N ILE A 147 -11.95 2.07 -1.46
CA ILE A 147 -13.03 1.12 -1.17
C ILE A 147 -12.77 -0.20 -1.88
N GLY A 148 -12.46 -0.14 -3.18
CA GLY A 148 -12.08 -1.33 -3.96
C GLY A 148 -10.78 -1.98 -3.46
N ASP A 149 -9.80 -1.17 -3.05
CA ASP A 149 -8.54 -1.69 -2.50
C ASP A 149 -8.77 -2.43 -1.17
N VAL A 150 -9.62 -1.90 -0.27
CA VAL A 150 -9.97 -2.59 1.01
C VAL A 150 -10.79 -3.85 0.76
N VAL A 151 -11.75 -3.83 -0.17
CA VAL A 151 -12.56 -5.01 -0.50
C VAL A 151 -11.71 -6.13 -1.10
N SER A 152 -10.80 -5.79 -2.01
CA SER A 152 -9.95 -6.77 -2.68
C SER A 152 -8.84 -7.34 -1.79
N SER A 153 -8.29 -6.54 -0.87
CA SER A 153 -7.13 -6.91 -0.05
C SER A 153 -7.31 -6.53 1.42
N PRO A 154 -8.36 -7.00 2.12
CA PRO A 154 -8.69 -6.55 3.48
C PRO A 154 -7.60 -6.88 4.51
N ASP A 155 -6.80 -7.91 4.26
CA ASP A 155 -5.73 -8.34 5.16
C ASP A 155 -4.58 -7.31 5.25
N GLU A 156 -4.50 -6.37 4.30
CA GLU A 156 -3.52 -5.27 4.28
C GLU A 156 -3.95 -4.04 5.10
N TYR A 157 -5.13 -4.08 5.71
CA TYR A 157 -5.73 -2.95 6.41
C TYR A 157 -6.06 -3.31 7.87
N SER A 158 -5.75 -2.41 8.81
CA SER A 158 -5.84 -2.70 10.26
C SER A 158 -7.24 -3.13 10.71
N TYR A 159 -8.24 -2.34 10.35
CA TYR A 159 -9.64 -2.57 10.69
C TYR A 159 -10.50 -2.32 9.44
N PRO A 160 -10.64 -3.33 8.54
CA PRO A 160 -11.20 -3.11 7.20
C PRO A 160 -12.60 -2.48 7.19
N ALA A 161 -13.51 -2.90 8.08
CA ALA A 161 -14.86 -2.33 8.16
C ALA A 161 -14.83 -0.85 8.62
N VAL A 162 -13.99 -0.51 9.59
CA VAL A 162 -13.80 0.89 10.03
C VAL A 162 -13.23 1.74 8.90
N LEU A 163 -12.25 1.21 8.17
CA LEU A 163 -11.60 1.93 7.08
C LEU A 163 -12.54 2.13 5.90
N LEU A 164 -13.40 1.17 5.58
CA LEU A 164 -14.50 1.35 4.63
C LEU A 164 -15.48 2.42 5.09
N HIS A 165 -15.90 2.40 6.35
CA HIS A 165 -16.78 3.43 6.90
C HIS A 165 -16.18 4.83 6.75
N CYS A 166 -14.90 4.98 7.09
CA CYS A 166 -14.17 6.23 6.91
C CYS A 166 -14.07 6.64 5.43
N ALA A 167 -13.67 5.72 4.56
CA ALA A 167 -13.57 5.96 3.12
C ALA A 167 -14.89 6.47 2.52
N VAL A 168 -16.01 5.82 2.83
CA VAL A 168 -17.33 6.20 2.33
C VAL A 168 -17.73 7.60 2.80
N LYS A 169 -17.35 7.99 4.03
CA LYS A 169 -17.59 9.36 4.52
C LYS A 169 -16.85 10.43 3.73
N PHE A 170 -15.66 10.12 3.19
CA PHE A 170 -14.89 11.06 2.38
C PHE A 170 -15.29 11.05 0.90
N CYS A 171 -15.65 9.88 0.35
CA CYS A 171 -15.91 9.73 -1.08
C CYS A 171 -17.39 9.84 -1.47
N GLY A 172 -18.32 9.69 -0.52
CA GLY A 172 -19.76 9.67 -0.77
C GLY A 172 -20.31 8.29 -1.10
N VAL A 173 -21.60 8.09 -0.78
CA VAL A 173 -22.25 6.76 -0.75
C VAL A 173 -22.63 6.26 -2.14
N ALA A 174 -23.08 7.15 -3.03
CA ALA A 174 -23.77 6.77 -4.28
C ALA A 174 -22.91 5.99 -5.29
N VAL A 175 -21.58 6.05 -5.18
CA VAL A 175 -20.66 5.36 -6.09
C VAL A 175 -20.35 3.92 -5.63
N ASN A 176 -20.67 3.57 -4.38
CA ASN A 176 -19.99 2.47 -3.69
C ASN A 176 -20.92 1.39 -3.10
N GLU A 177 -22.22 1.46 -3.33
CA GLU A 177 -23.22 0.55 -2.73
C GLU A 177 -22.93 -0.94 -2.98
N VAL A 178 -22.52 -1.31 -4.21
CA VAL A 178 -22.19 -2.70 -4.56
C VAL A 178 -20.99 -3.21 -3.76
N ALA A 179 -19.92 -2.41 -3.67
CA ALA A 179 -18.72 -2.78 -2.93
C ALA A 179 -18.96 -2.87 -1.42
N ILE A 180 -19.82 -2.00 -0.87
CA ILE A 180 -20.22 -2.05 0.54
C ILE A 180 -21.05 -3.32 0.81
N LYS A 181 -21.99 -3.67 -0.07
CA LYS A 181 -22.76 -4.92 0.04
C LYS A 181 -21.86 -6.16 -0.01
N GLU A 182 -20.88 -6.18 -0.93
CA GLU A 182 -19.88 -7.24 -0.99
C GLU A 182 -19.09 -7.32 0.33
N ALA A 183 -18.63 -6.19 0.84
CA ALA A 183 -17.90 -6.10 2.10
C ALA A 183 -18.68 -6.67 3.28
N MET A 184 -19.99 -6.40 3.37
CA MET A 184 -20.86 -6.91 4.43
C MET A 184 -21.02 -8.44 4.43
N THR A 185 -20.71 -9.11 3.31
CA THR A 185 -20.73 -10.58 3.23
C THR A 185 -19.37 -11.24 3.52
N SER A 186 -18.29 -10.44 3.56
CA SER A 186 -16.92 -10.95 3.70
C SER A 186 -16.52 -11.10 5.16
N LYS A 187 -16.20 -12.34 5.57
CA LYS A 187 -15.64 -12.63 6.91
C LYS A 187 -14.24 -12.07 7.15
N LYS A 188 -13.55 -11.64 6.09
CA LYS A 188 -12.25 -10.96 6.22
C LYS A 188 -12.41 -9.48 6.61
N ILE A 189 -13.58 -8.91 6.32
CA ILE A 189 -13.90 -7.52 6.60
C ILE A 189 -14.76 -7.42 7.87
N ILE A 190 -15.84 -8.19 7.93
CA ILE A 190 -16.75 -8.28 9.08
C ILE A 190 -16.17 -9.29 10.07
N LYS A 191 -15.45 -8.79 11.07
CA LYS A 191 -14.81 -9.58 12.13
C LYS A 191 -15.68 -9.65 13.39
N ASP A 192 -16.39 -8.57 13.70
CA ASP A 192 -17.43 -8.53 14.72
C ASP A 192 -18.72 -8.04 14.08
N LYS A 193 -19.70 -8.93 13.95
CA LYS A 193 -20.94 -8.62 13.23
C LYS A 193 -21.73 -7.47 13.87
N ALA A 194 -21.79 -7.39 15.20
CA ALA A 194 -22.58 -6.36 15.88
C ALA A 194 -21.95 -4.97 15.68
N TYR A 195 -20.63 -4.90 15.81
CA TYR A 195 -19.88 -3.67 15.64
C TYR A 195 -19.78 -3.26 14.17
N ASP A 196 -19.25 -4.13 13.31
CA ASP A 196 -18.89 -3.80 11.93
C ASP A 196 -20.13 -3.55 11.05
N SER A 197 -21.21 -4.33 11.22
CA SER A 197 -22.43 -4.12 10.44
C SER A 197 -23.07 -2.77 10.77
N SER A 198 -23.07 -2.34 12.04
CA SER A 198 -23.61 -1.04 12.43
C SER A 198 -22.89 0.15 11.78
N LEU A 199 -21.60 -0.02 11.45
CA LEU A 199 -20.80 1.01 10.77
C LEU A 199 -21.15 1.12 9.28
N LEU A 200 -21.54 0.03 8.65
CA LEU A 200 -21.75 -0.05 7.20
C LEU A 200 -23.24 0.06 6.79
N GLU A 201 -24.17 -0.33 7.66
CA GLU A 201 -25.62 -0.25 7.41
C GLU A 201 -26.10 1.18 7.11
N GLY A 202 -25.44 2.20 7.65
CA GLY A 202 -25.76 3.61 7.36
C GLY A 202 -25.47 4.05 5.92
N PHE A 203 -24.93 3.16 5.08
CA PHE A 203 -24.57 3.42 3.69
C PHE A 203 -25.27 2.47 2.69
N CYS A 204 -26.15 1.59 3.18
CA CYS A 204 -26.89 0.60 2.39
C CYS A 204 -28.38 0.97 2.27
#